data_AF-A0A9E1F348-F1
#
_entry.id   AF-A0A9E1F348-F1
#
_cell.length_a   1.000
_cell.length_b   1.000
_cell.length_c   1.000
_cell.angle_alpha   90.00
_cell.angle_beta   90.00
_cell.angle_gamma   90.00
#
_symmetry.space_group_name_H-M   'P 1'
#
loop_
_entity.id
_entity.type
_entity.pdbx_description
1 polymer ?
#
loop_
_entity_poly.entity_id
_entity_poly.type
_entity_poly.pdbx_seq_one_letter_code
_entity_poly.pdbx_strand_id
1 'polypeptide(L)'
;VSSNLDIEGNILEHENSQRTGLHITNDNTPTLVGKATSNATISIFDGEGENAPLLGTTTADNDGNWSYTPTSPLADGDHKFTIEASKVVANGEELKATSTQEITVDTDNNTLSITKISTDDFSDLSHYNTMYDSNKQYDFSPTIEGKAEAFADINLVITKAEVVYNDGLGNSWVEKGNEAHVVEKLSAKADADGNWKVESSVLDTLDTNEYTVQASSVDEAGNKYSEPQATTFYMPLEPIIVAPTDHL
;
A
#
# COMPACT_ATOMS: atom_id res chain seq x y z
N VAL A 1 41.28 -18.94 -11.92
CA VAL A 1 39.96 -19.33 -12.46
C VAL A 1 38.96 -18.46 -11.74
N SER A 2 38.23 -17.58 -12.43
CA SER A 2 37.46 -16.53 -11.77
C SER A 2 36.33 -17.12 -10.94
N SER A 3 36.28 -16.70 -9.67
CA SER A 3 35.29 -16.99 -8.63
C SER A 3 33.98 -16.26 -8.91
N ASN A 4 33.40 -16.47 -10.09
CA ASN A 4 32.22 -15.73 -10.52
C ASN A 4 30.97 -16.38 -9.92
N LEU A 5 30.64 -15.99 -8.70
CA LEU A 5 29.26 -16.01 -8.24
C LEU A 5 28.78 -14.57 -8.28
N ASP A 6 27.89 -14.30 -9.23
CA ASP A 6 27.28 -12.99 -9.46
C ASP A 6 25.77 -13.16 -9.40
N ILE A 7 25.15 -12.30 -8.61
CA ILE A 7 23.71 -12.24 -8.32
C ILE A 7 23.17 -10.82 -8.61
N GLU A 8 23.99 -9.92 -9.15
CA GLU A 8 23.62 -8.53 -9.43
C GLU A 8 22.52 -8.47 -10.52
N GLY A 9 21.47 -7.69 -10.23
CA GLY A 9 20.38 -7.38 -11.18
C GLY A 9 19.14 -8.26 -11.09
N ASN A 10 18.99 -9.08 -10.04
CA ASN A 10 17.95 -10.12 -10.00
C ASN A 10 17.05 -10.10 -8.76
N ILE A 11 16.90 -8.93 -8.14
CA ILE A 11 15.86 -8.72 -7.13
C ILE A 11 15.11 -7.45 -7.51
N LEU A 12 13.80 -7.51 -7.38
CA LEU A 12 12.90 -6.39 -7.60
C LEU A 12 13.31 -5.26 -6.66
N GLU A 13 14.06 -4.28 -7.17
CA GLU A 13 14.20 -3.00 -6.48
C GLU A 13 12.86 -2.28 -6.64
N HIS A 14 12.18 -2.00 -5.53
CA HIS A 14 11.02 -1.11 -5.57
C HIS A 14 11.53 0.34 -5.49
N GLU A 15 11.31 1.12 -6.57
CA GLU A 15 11.83 2.49 -6.73
C GLU A 15 11.45 3.43 -5.58
N ASN A 16 10.38 3.13 -4.84
CA ASN A 16 9.87 3.95 -3.76
C ASN A 16 10.33 3.52 -2.35
N SER A 17 11.05 2.38 -2.21
CA SER A 17 11.46 1.89 -0.89
C SER A 17 12.45 2.84 -0.21
N GLN A 18 12.09 3.29 0.99
CA GLN A 18 12.92 4.11 1.86
C GLN A 18 13.84 3.25 2.76
N ARG A 19 13.71 1.91 2.71
CA ARG A 19 14.62 0.98 3.39
C ARG A 19 15.88 0.78 2.54
N THR A 20 16.86 1.66 2.73
CA THR A 20 18.13 1.59 1.98
C THR A 20 18.87 0.27 2.25
N GLY A 21 19.23 -0.45 1.18
CA GLY A 21 20.13 -1.62 1.25
C GLY A 21 19.47 -2.99 1.41
N LEU A 22 18.13 -3.06 1.49
CA LEU A 22 17.36 -4.30 1.49
C LEU A 22 16.43 -4.30 0.28
N HIS A 23 16.46 -5.38 -0.51
CA HIS A 23 15.57 -5.53 -1.65
C HIS A 23 14.23 -6.10 -1.15
N ILE A 24 13.17 -5.29 -1.17
CA ILE A 24 11.82 -5.69 -0.72
C ILE A 24 11.01 -6.27 -1.88
N THR A 25 10.22 -7.33 -1.64
CA THR A 25 9.42 -8.00 -2.66
C THR A 25 8.10 -8.52 -2.10
N ASN A 26 7.05 -8.46 -2.92
CA ASN A 26 5.77 -9.13 -2.66
C ASN A 26 5.63 -10.52 -3.28
N ASP A 27 6.67 -11.01 -3.94
CA ASP A 27 6.79 -12.41 -4.33
C ASP A 27 7.49 -13.19 -3.22
N ASN A 28 6.74 -14.08 -2.55
CA ASN A 28 7.28 -15.00 -1.54
C ASN A 28 7.87 -16.29 -2.15
N THR A 29 7.93 -16.40 -3.47
CA THR A 29 8.63 -17.45 -4.23
C THR A 29 9.64 -16.86 -5.22
N PRO A 30 10.52 -15.94 -4.78
CA PRO A 30 11.38 -15.20 -5.69
C PRO A 30 12.30 -16.16 -6.45
N THR A 31 12.44 -15.94 -7.76
CA THR A 31 13.38 -16.71 -8.58
C THR A 31 14.77 -16.11 -8.47
N LEU A 32 15.67 -16.83 -7.81
CA LEU A 32 17.08 -16.50 -7.73
C LEU A 32 17.77 -16.99 -9.01
N VAL A 33 18.52 -16.11 -9.66
CA VAL A 33 19.41 -16.48 -10.76
C VAL A 33 20.80 -15.95 -10.49
N GLY A 34 21.77 -16.53 -11.16
CA GLY A 34 23.12 -16.02 -11.11
C GLY A 34 24.05 -16.79 -12.03
N LYS A 35 25.35 -16.52 -11.83
CA LYS A 35 26.42 -17.23 -12.52
C LYS A 35 27.25 -18.07 -11.57
N ALA A 36 27.81 -19.15 -12.06
CA ALA A 36 28.78 -19.98 -11.38
C ALA A 36 29.71 -20.64 -12.40
N THR A 37 30.67 -21.43 -11.92
CA THR A 37 31.44 -22.29 -12.82
C THR A 37 30.48 -23.25 -13.53
N SER A 38 30.57 -23.34 -14.86
CA SER A 38 29.79 -24.27 -15.68
C SER A 38 29.72 -25.67 -15.06
N ASN A 39 28.52 -26.27 -14.99
CA ASN A 39 28.27 -27.58 -14.36
C ASN A 39 28.60 -27.65 -12.85
N ALA A 40 28.70 -26.52 -12.13
CA ALA A 40 28.80 -26.52 -10.67
C ALA A 40 27.44 -26.81 -10.01
N THR A 41 27.46 -27.53 -8.91
CA THR A 41 26.30 -27.69 -8.03
C THR A 41 26.15 -26.44 -7.18
N ILE A 42 24.95 -25.88 -7.16
CA ILE A 42 24.58 -24.68 -6.40
C ILE A 42 23.66 -25.10 -5.27
N SER A 43 24.01 -24.76 -4.03
CA SER A 43 23.18 -24.96 -2.84
C SER A 43 22.73 -23.59 -2.32
N ILE A 44 21.44 -23.45 -2.04
CA ILE A 44 20.83 -22.20 -1.59
C ILE A 44 20.27 -22.42 -0.19
N PHE A 45 20.70 -21.61 0.75
CA PHE A 45 20.26 -21.62 2.14
C PHE A 45 19.58 -20.30 2.50
N ASP A 46 18.66 -20.33 3.46
CA ASP A 46 18.10 -19.13 4.09
C ASP A 46 18.72 -18.96 5.48
N GLY A 47 19.66 -18.03 5.60
CA GLY A 47 20.50 -17.81 6.77
C GLY A 47 21.98 -18.16 6.53
N GLU A 48 22.77 -18.06 7.60
CA GLU A 48 24.21 -18.33 7.57
C GLU A 48 24.61 -19.47 8.54
N GLY A 49 25.71 -20.14 8.21
CA GLY A 49 26.31 -21.17 9.05
C GLY A 49 25.67 -22.56 8.90
N GLU A 50 26.19 -23.51 9.67
CA GLU A 50 25.91 -24.95 9.50
C GLU A 50 24.45 -25.35 9.78
N ASN A 51 23.68 -24.49 10.44
CA ASN A 51 22.27 -24.73 10.79
C ASN A 51 21.30 -23.99 9.86
N ALA A 52 21.79 -23.26 8.85
CA ALA A 52 20.94 -22.54 7.91
C ALA A 52 20.06 -23.55 7.15
N PRO A 53 18.72 -23.37 7.13
CA PRO A 53 17.82 -24.18 6.32
C PRO A 53 18.24 -24.23 4.85
N LEU A 54 18.52 -25.43 4.34
CA LEU A 54 18.69 -25.64 2.90
C LEU A 54 17.33 -25.49 2.22
N LEU A 55 17.20 -24.48 1.37
CA LEU A 55 16.02 -24.30 0.53
C LEU A 55 16.03 -25.29 -0.64
N GLY A 56 17.20 -25.50 -1.24
CA GLY A 56 17.36 -26.48 -2.30
C GLY A 56 18.68 -26.40 -3.04
N THR A 57 18.79 -27.21 -4.08
CA THR A 57 19.98 -27.31 -4.92
C THR A 57 19.62 -27.23 -6.39
N THR A 58 20.46 -26.56 -7.19
CA THR A 58 20.39 -26.53 -8.64
C THR A 58 21.78 -26.76 -9.24
N THR A 59 21.92 -26.72 -10.57
CA THR A 59 23.22 -26.87 -11.25
C THR A 59 23.36 -25.77 -12.29
N ALA A 60 24.55 -25.17 -12.37
CA ALA A 60 24.85 -24.22 -13.43
C ALA A 60 24.95 -24.92 -14.78
N ASP A 61 24.37 -24.33 -15.82
CA ASP A 61 24.42 -24.83 -17.18
C ASP A 61 25.84 -24.76 -17.78
N ASN A 62 25.96 -25.12 -19.07
CA ASN A 62 27.25 -25.10 -19.74
C ASN A 62 27.85 -23.70 -19.88
N ASP A 63 27.01 -22.67 -19.90
CA ASP A 63 27.37 -21.25 -19.99
C ASP A 63 27.59 -20.62 -18.60
N GLY A 64 27.35 -21.40 -17.53
CA GLY A 64 27.52 -20.99 -16.14
C GLY A 64 26.29 -20.33 -15.52
N ASN A 65 25.15 -20.29 -16.20
CA ASN A 65 23.93 -19.70 -15.64
C ASN A 65 23.20 -20.73 -14.77
N TRP A 66 22.61 -20.28 -13.67
CA TRP A 66 21.73 -21.10 -12.84
C TRP A 66 20.48 -20.33 -12.45
N SER A 67 19.43 -21.07 -12.13
CA SER A 67 18.17 -20.54 -11.63
C SER A 67 17.61 -21.48 -10.56
N TYR A 68 17.03 -20.89 -9.52
CA TYR A 68 16.37 -21.58 -8.43
C TYR A 68 15.12 -20.79 -8.00
N THR A 69 14.00 -21.49 -7.90
CA THR A 69 12.75 -20.97 -7.34
C THR A 69 12.38 -21.83 -6.13
N PRO A 70 12.15 -21.24 -4.95
CA PRO A 70 11.66 -21.97 -3.79
C PRO A 70 10.39 -22.77 -4.12
N THR A 71 10.33 -24.03 -3.69
CA THR A 71 9.13 -24.87 -3.88
C THR A 71 8.07 -24.65 -2.80
N SER A 72 8.45 -24.02 -1.69
CA SER A 72 7.56 -23.58 -0.63
C SER A 72 7.72 -22.06 -0.48
N PRO A 73 6.62 -21.31 -0.31
CA PRO A 73 6.68 -19.88 -0.02
C PRO A 73 7.58 -19.58 1.17
N LEU A 74 8.40 -18.56 1.03
CA LEU A 74 9.11 -17.93 2.14
C LEU A 74 8.09 -17.23 3.04
N ALA A 75 8.41 -17.13 4.33
CA ALA A 75 7.60 -16.36 5.26
C ALA A 75 7.83 -14.86 5.00
N ASP A 76 6.91 -14.01 5.45
CA ASP A 76 7.19 -12.57 5.46
C ASP A 76 8.29 -12.24 6.48
N GLY A 77 9.15 -11.31 6.12
CA GLY A 77 10.29 -10.86 6.93
C GLY A 77 11.60 -10.77 6.15
N ASP A 78 12.67 -10.47 6.88
CA ASP A 78 14.01 -10.37 6.32
C ASP A 78 14.60 -11.77 6.12
N HIS A 79 15.13 -12.00 4.92
CA HIS A 79 15.80 -13.22 4.50
C HIS A 79 17.24 -12.93 4.09
N LYS A 80 18.14 -13.87 4.38
CA LYS A 80 19.53 -13.80 3.95
C LYS A 80 19.90 -15.06 3.21
N PHE A 81 19.83 -15.05 1.89
CA PHE A 81 20.25 -16.20 1.12
C PHE A 81 21.77 -16.36 1.15
N THR A 82 22.24 -17.54 1.55
CA THR A 82 23.61 -17.96 1.33
C THR A 82 23.64 -18.92 0.16
N ILE A 83 24.39 -18.57 -0.89
CA ILE A 83 24.53 -19.36 -2.11
C ILE A 83 25.93 -19.95 -2.15
N GLU A 84 26.03 -21.28 -2.17
CA GLU A 84 27.28 -22.02 -2.25
C GLU A 84 27.38 -22.79 -3.56
N ALA A 85 28.41 -22.49 -4.35
CA ALA A 85 28.74 -23.23 -5.56
C ALA A 85 29.89 -24.20 -5.29
N SER A 86 29.77 -25.45 -5.74
CA SER A 86 30.83 -26.46 -5.65
C SER A 86 31.01 -27.23 -6.96
N LYS A 87 32.26 -27.51 -7.34
CA LYS A 87 32.58 -28.35 -8.50
C LYS A 87 33.90 -29.09 -8.31
N VAL A 88 33.88 -30.41 -8.50
CA VAL A 88 35.10 -31.20 -8.62
C VAL A 88 35.57 -31.22 -10.07
N VAL A 89 36.76 -30.70 -10.33
CA VAL A 89 37.37 -30.70 -11.67
C VAL A 89 38.19 -31.96 -11.92
N ALA A 90 38.61 -32.19 -13.17
CA ALA A 90 39.21 -33.46 -13.60
C ALA A 90 40.52 -33.86 -12.88
N ASN A 91 41.24 -32.89 -12.31
CA ASN A 91 42.45 -33.14 -11.51
C ASN A 91 42.12 -33.55 -10.05
N GLY A 92 40.84 -33.66 -9.69
CA GLY A 92 40.37 -33.98 -8.34
C GLY A 92 40.27 -32.79 -7.38
N GLU A 93 40.61 -31.58 -7.84
CA GLU A 93 40.47 -30.34 -7.06
C GLU A 93 39.00 -29.94 -6.96
N GLU A 94 38.59 -29.47 -5.79
CA GLU A 94 37.25 -28.94 -5.55
C GLU A 94 37.28 -27.40 -5.59
N LEU A 95 36.52 -26.82 -6.52
CA LEU A 95 36.29 -25.39 -6.61
C LEU A 95 35.06 -25.03 -5.78
N LYS A 96 35.19 -24.06 -4.87
CA LYS A 96 34.10 -23.52 -4.06
C LYS A 96 33.99 -22.01 -4.20
N ALA A 97 32.77 -21.50 -4.16
CA ALA A 97 32.48 -20.08 -4.04
C ALA A 97 31.22 -19.88 -3.19
N THR A 98 31.17 -18.79 -2.44
CA THR A 98 30.03 -18.43 -1.60
C THR A 98 29.67 -16.97 -1.85
N SER A 99 28.37 -16.66 -1.90
CA SER A 99 27.83 -15.30 -1.95
C SER A 99 26.61 -15.22 -1.05
N THR A 100 26.26 -14.01 -0.63
CA THR A 100 25.11 -13.75 0.22
C THR A 100 24.23 -12.68 -0.41
N GLN A 101 22.92 -12.81 -0.22
CA GLN A 101 21.94 -11.83 -0.66
C GLN A 101 20.86 -11.61 0.39
N GLU A 102 20.64 -10.36 0.76
CA GLU A 102 19.56 -9.99 1.68
C GLU A 102 18.35 -9.48 0.89
N ILE A 103 17.16 -9.99 1.25
CA ILE A 103 15.87 -9.53 0.75
C ILE A 103 14.89 -9.41 1.92
N THR A 104 13.82 -8.65 1.74
CA THR A 104 12.66 -8.67 2.63
C THR A 104 11.46 -9.15 1.82
N VAL A 105 10.84 -10.24 2.28
CA VAL A 105 9.55 -10.71 1.73
C VAL A 105 8.45 -10.04 2.51
N ASP A 106 7.50 -9.44 1.80
CA ASP A 106 6.37 -8.74 2.39
C ASP A 106 5.18 -8.89 1.45
N THR A 107 4.19 -9.69 1.85
CA THR A 107 3.05 -10.06 1.00
C THR A 107 1.73 -9.45 1.48
N ASP A 108 1.76 -8.59 2.50
CA ASP A 108 0.59 -8.16 3.24
C ASP A 108 0.49 -6.64 3.36
N ASN A 109 -0.53 -6.03 2.73
CA ASN A 109 -0.87 -4.62 2.91
C ASN A 109 -2.31 -4.45 3.40
N ASN A 110 -2.63 -4.88 4.61
CA ASN A 110 -4.02 -4.92 5.11
C ASN A 110 -4.32 -3.94 6.26
N THR A 111 -3.43 -2.98 6.47
CA THR A 111 -3.47 -2.04 7.61
C THR A 111 -4.15 -0.70 7.28
N LEU A 112 -4.50 -0.48 6.01
CA LEU A 112 -5.17 0.74 5.57
C LEU A 112 -6.53 0.90 6.27
N SER A 113 -6.73 2.06 6.88
CA SER A 113 -8.01 2.48 7.45
C SER A 113 -8.13 3.99 7.51
N ILE A 114 -9.34 4.50 7.32
CA ILE A 114 -9.69 5.88 7.68
C ILE A 114 -10.08 5.90 9.16
N THR A 115 -9.39 6.71 9.96
CA THR A 115 -9.65 6.82 11.40
C THR A 115 -10.48 8.05 11.74
N LYS A 116 -10.38 9.10 10.93
CA LYS A 116 -11.11 10.35 11.17
C LYS A 116 -11.26 11.17 9.89
N ILE A 117 -12.41 11.83 9.79
CA ILE A 117 -12.70 12.87 8.81
C ILE A 117 -13.19 14.09 9.58
N SER A 118 -12.53 15.23 9.43
CA SER A 118 -12.79 16.45 10.20
C SER A 118 -12.48 17.70 9.39
N THR A 119 -12.90 18.86 9.86
CA THR A 119 -12.34 20.17 9.45
C THR A 119 -11.61 20.79 10.65
N ASP A 120 -11.02 21.97 10.45
CA ASP A 120 -10.44 22.77 11.56
C ASP A 120 -11.48 23.14 12.63
N ASP A 121 -12.76 23.20 12.24
CA ASP A 121 -13.86 23.62 13.10
C ASP A 121 -14.76 22.48 13.57
N PHE A 122 -14.78 21.36 12.85
CA PHE A 122 -15.63 20.20 13.15
C PHE A 122 -14.80 18.94 13.29
N SER A 123 -14.72 18.38 14.50
CA SER A 123 -13.83 17.25 14.80
C SER A 123 -14.29 15.91 14.21
N ASP A 124 -15.52 15.81 13.72
CA ASP A 124 -16.10 14.58 13.21
C ASP A 124 -17.16 14.92 12.15
N LEU A 125 -16.95 14.46 10.92
CA LEU A 125 -17.88 14.60 9.80
C LEU A 125 -18.66 13.32 9.47
N SER A 126 -18.64 12.29 10.34
CA SER A 126 -19.43 11.07 10.15
C SER A 126 -20.95 11.28 10.21
N HIS A 127 -21.38 12.46 10.67
CA HIS A 127 -22.77 12.90 10.75
C HIS A 127 -22.88 14.38 10.36
N TYR A 128 -24.10 14.84 10.07
CA TYR A 128 -24.34 16.27 9.83
C TYR A 128 -23.97 17.12 11.05
N ASN A 129 -23.20 18.17 10.80
CA ASN A 129 -22.86 19.18 11.79
C ASN A 129 -23.63 20.47 11.51
N THR A 130 -23.83 21.30 12.52
CA THR A 130 -24.50 22.60 12.37
C THR A 130 -23.59 23.74 12.80
N MET A 131 -23.58 24.82 12.01
CA MET A 131 -22.92 26.06 12.37
C MET A 131 -23.79 26.86 13.33
N TYR A 132 -23.19 27.49 14.35
CA TYR A 132 -23.93 28.24 15.36
C TYR A 132 -23.58 29.73 15.41
N ASP A 133 -22.40 30.13 14.94
CA ASP A 133 -21.97 31.54 14.93
C ASP A 133 -21.81 32.05 13.51
N SER A 134 -22.80 32.79 13.01
CA SER A 134 -22.77 33.37 11.67
C SER A 134 -21.72 34.47 11.48
N ASN A 135 -21.07 34.94 12.55
CA ASN A 135 -19.97 35.90 12.47
C ASN A 135 -18.59 35.23 12.40
N LYS A 136 -18.54 33.91 12.61
CA LYS A 136 -17.31 33.14 12.47
C LYS A 136 -17.14 32.74 11.00
N GLN A 137 -15.95 32.96 10.47
CA GLN A 137 -15.54 32.34 9.22
C GLN A 137 -15.10 30.91 9.54
N TYR A 138 -15.80 29.95 8.96
CA TYR A 138 -15.50 28.53 9.11
C TYR A 138 -14.65 28.05 7.95
N ASP A 139 -13.81 27.05 8.23
CA ASP A 139 -13.15 26.24 7.20
C ASP A 139 -13.89 24.91 7.06
N PHE A 140 -14.38 24.63 5.85
CA PHE A 140 -15.08 23.38 5.56
C PHE A 140 -14.21 22.35 4.87
N SER A 141 -12.94 22.64 4.60
CA SER A 141 -12.00 21.73 3.94
C SER A 141 -11.87 20.44 4.77
N PRO A 142 -12.39 19.28 4.31
CA PRO A 142 -12.26 18.05 5.06
C PRO A 142 -10.81 17.59 5.00
N THR A 143 -10.21 17.46 6.18
CA THR A 143 -9.07 16.60 6.39
C THR A 143 -9.55 15.16 6.63
N ILE A 144 -8.97 14.24 5.88
CA ILE A 144 -9.07 12.80 6.06
C ILE A 144 -7.73 12.29 6.62
N GLU A 145 -7.77 11.55 7.72
CA GLU A 145 -6.60 10.92 8.34
C GLU A 145 -6.86 9.45 8.66
N GLY A 146 -5.79 8.69 8.77
CA GLY A 146 -5.89 7.25 8.90
C GLY A 146 -4.60 6.54 9.27
N LYS A 147 -4.69 5.22 9.23
CA LYS A 147 -3.57 4.30 9.34
C LYS A 147 -3.34 3.57 8.04
N ALA A 148 -2.10 3.18 7.79
CA ALA A 148 -1.68 2.28 6.73
C ALA A 148 -0.33 1.67 7.13
N GLU A 149 0.24 0.87 6.26
CA GLU A 149 1.59 0.39 6.45
C GLU A 149 2.57 1.56 6.36
N ALA A 150 3.67 1.47 7.12
CA ALA A 150 4.67 2.52 7.13
C ALA A 150 5.14 2.81 5.70
N PHE A 151 5.20 4.10 5.36
CA PHE A 151 5.63 4.57 4.03
C PHE A 151 4.77 4.15 2.84
N ALA A 152 3.60 3.54 3.05
CA ALA A 152 2.67 3.24 1.96
C ALA A 152 2.14 4.50 1.28
N ASP A 153 1.99 4.44 -0.04
CA ASP A 153 1.32 5.45 -0.86
C ASP A 153 -0.20 5.24 -0.77
N ILE A 154 -0.92 6.29 -0.39
CA ILE A 154 -2.37 6.28 -0.18
C ILE A 154 -3.06 7.05 -1.29
N ASN A 155 -4.15 6.49 -1.81
CA ASN A 155 -4.98 7.11 -2.83
C ASN A 155 -6.44 7.12 -2.35
N LEU A 156 -7.06 8.29 -2.39
CA LEU A 156 -8.45 8.48 -2.00
C LEU A 156 -9.26 8.96 -3.20
N VAL A 157 -10.48 8.45 -3.34
CA VAL A 157 -11.46 8.93 -4.30
C VAL A 157 -12.69 9.40 -3.55
N ILE A 158 -12.94 10.71 -3.57
CA ILE A 158 -14.12 11.31 -2.96
C ILE A 158 -15.23 11.38 -4.00
N THR A 159 -16.38 10.81 -3.67
CA THR A 159 -17.56 10.76 -4.54
C THR A 159 -18.73 11.38 -3.83
N LYS A 160 -19.39 12.34 -4.47
CA LYS A 160 -20.68 12.86 -4.03
C LYS A 160 -21.76 11.84 -4.41
N ALA A 161 -22.64 11.51 -3.47
CA ALA A 161 -23.76 10.61 -3.70
C ALA A 161 -24.81 11.24 -4.60
N GLU A 162 -25.58 10.38 -5.27
CA GLU A 162 -26.72 10.77 -6.07
C GLU A 162 -27.87 11.26 -5.18
N VAL A 163 -28.45 12.43 -5.49
CA VAL A 163 -29.63 12.94 -4.79
C VAL A 163 -30.89 12.52 -5.54
N VAL A 164 -31.68 11.65 -4.90
CA VAL A 164 -32.93 11.13 -5.46
C VAL A 164 -34.13 11.86 -4.86
N TYR A 165 -34.89 12.53 -5.73
CA TYR A 165 -36.14 13.18 -5.37
C TYR A 165 -37.30 12.20 -5.50
N ASN A 166 -38.28 12.33 -4.61
CA ASN A 166 -39.51 11.53 -4.63
C ASN A 166 -40.72 12.46 -4.52
N ASP A 167 -41.75 12.23 -5.33
CA ASP A 167 -42.99 13.02 -5.29
C ASP A 167 -43.99 12.56 -4.22
N GLY A 168 -43.66 11.50 -3.47
CA GLY A 168 -44.56 10.86 -2.51
C GLY A 168 -45.70 10.06 -3.17
N LEU A 169 -45.76 10.00 -4.49
CA LEU A 169 -46.72 9.23 -5.30
C LEU A 169 -46.06 7.98 -5.92
N GLY A 170 -44.80 7.71 -5.59
CA GLY A 170 -44.05 6.54 -6.03
C GLY A 170 -43.15 6.79 -7.24
N ASN A 171 -43.02 8.03 -7.71
CA ASN A 171 -42.04 8.37 -8.74
C ASN A 171 -40.77 8.93 -8.10
N SER A 172 -39.63 8.48 -8.62
CA SER A 172 -38.30 8.95 -8.22
C SER A 172 -37.53 9.46 -9.44
N TRP A 173 -36.80 10.56 -9.27
CA TRP A 173 -35.91 11.07 -10.32
C TRP A 173 -34.67 11.72 -9.73
N VAL A 174 -33.66 11.87 -10.58
CA VAL A 174 -32.41 12.56 -10.27
C VAL A 174 -32.37 13.79 -11.16
N GLU A 175 -32.26 14.95 -10.54
CA GLU A 175 -32.10 16.19 -11.29
C GLU A 175 -30.69 16.27 -11.87
N LYS A 176 -30.57 16.92 -13.03
CA LYS A 176 -29.27 17.10 -13.68
C LYS A 176 -28.32 17.91 -12.77
N GLY A 177 -27.13 17.38 -12.52
CA GLY A 177 -26.16 17.93 -11.57
C GLY A 177 -26.20 17.28 -10.18
N ASN A 178 -27.19 16.42 -9.93
CA ASN A 178 -27.33 15.65 -8.70
C ASN A 178 -26.99 14.17 -8.89
N GLU A 179 -26.44 13.79 -10.04
CA GLU A 179 -25.91 12.44 -10.27
C GLU A 179 -24.65 12.22 -9.43
N ALA A 180 -24.41 10.96 -9.04
CA ALA A 180 -23.17 10.60 -8.36
C ALA A 180 -21.96 10.87 -9.26
N HIS A 181 -20.95 11.54 -8.72
CA HIS A 181 -19.72 11.84 -9.45
C HIS A 181 -18.51 11.97 -8.53
N VAL A 182 -17.34 11.68 -9.08
CA VAL A 182 -16.05 11.91 -8.39
C VAL A 182 -15.85 13.41 -8.28
N VAL A 183 -15.67 13.87 -7.05
CA VAL A 183 -15.40 15.27 -6.72
C VAL A 183 -13.91 15.54 -6.74
N GLU A 184 -13.13 14.65 -6.12
CA GLU A 184 -11.69 14.83 -5.97
C GLU A 184 -10.98 13.49 -5.87
N LYS A 185 -9.72 13.48 -6.30
CA LYS A 185 -8.78 12.41 -6.02
C LYS A 185 -7.63 13.00 -5.23
N LEU A 186 -7.34 12.40 -4.08
CA LEU A 186 -6.28 12.83 -3.18
C LEU A 186 -5.23 11.74 -3.07
N SER A 187 -4.01 12.15 -2.75
CA SER A 187 -2.93 11.23 -2.39
C SER A 187 -2.23 11.67 -1.11
N ALA A 188 -1.76 10.70 -0.35
CA ALA A 188 -0.96 10.90 0.84
C ALA A 188 0.14 9.83 0.90
N LYS A 189 1.11 10.01 1.79
CA LYS A 189 2.08 8.98 2.13
C LYS A 189 2.04 8.74 3.64
N ALA A 190 2.01 7.48 4.06
CA ALA A 190 2.11 7.13 5.47
C ALA A 190 3.51 7.45 6.01
N ASP A 191 3.57 7.89 7.26
CA ASP A 191 4.83 8.07 7.98
C ASP A 191 5.39 6.74 8.52
N ALA A 192 6.49 6.80 9.27
CA ALA A 192 7.13 5.61 9.86
C ALA A 192 6.26 4.89 10.91
N ASP A 193 5.27 5.59 11.48
CA ASP A 193 4.30 5.07 12.45
C ASP A 193 2.98 4.65 11.76
N GLY A 194 2.96 4.69 10.43
CA GLY A 194 1.81 4.36 9.59
C GLY A 194 0.70 5.40 9.60
N ASN A 195 0.91 6.62 10.13
CA ASN A 195 -0.10 7.67 10.06
C ASN A 195 -0.05 8.35 8.69
N TRP A 196 -1.21 8.67 8.15
CA TRP A 196 -1.33 9.53 6.98
C TRP A 196 -2.46 10.54 7.18
N LYS A 197 -2.35 11.69 6.53
CA LYS A 197 -3.32 12.78 6.55
C LYS A 197 -3.29 13.51 5.21
N VAL A 198 -4.46 13.85 4.69
CA VAL A 198 -4.60 14.72 3.51
C VAL A 198 -5.86 15.56 3.63
N GLU A 199 -5.78 16.78 3.12
CA GLU A 199 -6.87 17.74 3.11
C GLU A 199 -7.40 17.92 1.69
N SER A 200 -8.72 18.01 1.56
CA SER A 200 -9.35 18.36 0.30
C SER A 200 -9.01 19.79 -0.10
N SER A 201 -8.70 19.98 -1.38
CA SER A 201 -8.44 21.32 -1.94
C SER A 201 -9.65 21.91 -2.68
N VAL A 202 -10.72 21.11 -2.82
CA VAL A 202 -11.89 21.44 -3.66
C VAL A 202 -13.18 21.50 -2.85
N LEU A 203 -13.33 20.67 -1.83
CA LEU A 203 -14.51 20.68 -0.97
C LEU A 203 -14.38 21.75 0.10
N ASP A 204 -15.07 22.86 -0.11
CA ASP A 204 -15.24 23.94 0.88
C ASP A 204 -16.65 24.51 0.76
N THR A 205 -17.66 23.64 0.90
CA THR A 205 -19.06 23.96 0.62
C THR A 205 -19.99 23.51 1.73
N LEU A 206 -21.10 24.24 1.89
CA LEU A 206 -22.23 23.86 2.74
C LEU A 206 -23.28 23.17 1.88
N ASP A 207 -23.57 21.90 2.17
CA ASP A 207 -24.68 21.21 1.55
C ASP A 207 -25.19 20.02 2.35
N THR A 208 -26.32 19.48 1.92
CA THR A 208 -26.98 18.30 2.50
C THR A 208 -26.63 17.03 1.74
N ASN A 209 -25.54 17.01 0.98
CA ASN A 209 -25.18 15.84 0.20
C ASN A 209 -24.46 14.82 1.08
N GLU A 210 -24.64 13.56 0.72
CA GLU A 210 -23.79 12.50 1.25
C GLU A 210 -22.52 12.40 0.41
N TYR A 211 -21.37 12.26 1.06
CA TYR A 211 -20.10 12.00 0.43
C TYR A 211 -19.56 10.66 0.88
N THR A 212 -18.85 9.99 -0.03
CA THR A 212 -18.11 8.78 0.28
C THR A 212 -16.66 8.96 -0.11
N VAL A 213 -15.76 8.41 0.68
CA VAL A 213 -14.34 8.29 0.34
C VAL A 213 -13.96 6.81 0.25
N GLN A 214 -13.49 6.42 -0.93
CA GLN A 214 -12.89 5.12 -1.15
C GLN A 214 -11.38 5.25 -1.00
N ALA A 215 -10.79 4.60 0.01
CA ALA A 215 -9.35 4.56 0.18
C ALA A 215 -8.71 3.31 -0.44
N SER A 216 -7.47 3.47 -0.89
CA SER A 216 -6.59 2.41 -1.37
C SER A 216 -5.14 2.74 -1.06
N SER A 217 -4.30 1.71 -0.94
CA SER A 217 -2.87 1.85 -0.64
C SER A 217 -2.01 0.98 -1.55
N VAL A 218 -0.75 1.39 -1.70
CA VAL A 218 0.35 0.58 -2.23
C VAL A 218 1.50 0.69 -1.24
N ASP A 219 1.97 -0.43 -0.70
CA ASP A 219 3.10 -0.44 0.26
C ASP A 219 4.47 -0.34 -0.44
N GLU A 220 5.55 -0.50 0.32
CA GLU A 220 6.90 -0.47 -0.22
C GLU A 220 7.28 -1.73 -1.02
N ALA A 221 6.58 -2.86 -0.81
CA ALA A 221 6.77 -4.10 -1.56
C ALA A 221 5.95 -4.15 -2.87
N GLY A 222 5.02 -3.20 -3.05
CA GLY A 222 4.10 -3.12 -4.17
C GLY A 222 2.79 -3.87 -3.97
N ASN A 223 2.49 -4.40 -2.77
CA ASN A 223 1.17 -4.94 -2.47
C ASN A 223 0.14 -3.84 -2.52
N LYS A 224 -1.03 -4.16 -3.08
CA LYS A 224 -2.13 -3.21 -3.23
C LYS A 224 -3.27 -3.60 -2.33
N TYR A 225 -3.89 -2.59 -1.74
CA TYR A 225 -5.10 -2.77 -0.96
C TYR A 225 -6.11 -1.68 -1.25
N SER A 226 -7.38 -2.01 -1.06
CA SER A 226 -8.49 -1.07 -1.14
C SER A 226 -9.47 -1.44 -0.04
N GLU A 227 -9.94 -0.45 0.71
CA GLU A 227 -10.95 -0.70 1.73
C GLU A 227 -12.18 -1.37 1.08
N PRO A 228 -12.76 -2.40 1.70
CA PRO A 228 -13.88 -3.14 1.11
C PRO A 228 -15.16 -2.29 1.00
N GLN A 229 -15.27 -1.22 1.79
CA GLN A 229 -16.38 -0.28 1.78
C GLN A 229 -15.83 1.14 1.87
N ALA A 230 -16.46 2.05 1.13
CA ALA A 230 -16.17 3.46 1.24
C ALA A 230 -16.68 4.02 2.59
N THR A 231 -15.95 4.98 3.15
CA THR A 231 -16.37 5.69 4.37
C THR A 231 -17.27 6.86 4.00
N THR A 232 -18.44 6.96 4.63
CA THR A 232 -19.39 8.06 4.44
C THR A 232 -19.08 9.24 5.34
N PHE A 233 -19.20 10.46 4.83
CA PHE A 233 -19.14 11.70 5.60
C PHE A 233 -20.09 12.77 5.04
N TYR A 234 -20.33 13.81 5.84
CA TYR A 234 -21.29 14.87 5.55
C TYR A 234 -20.69 16.25 5.83
N MET A 235 -20.99 17.22 4.98
CA MET A 235 -20.56 18.59 5.18
C MET A 235 -21.43 19.30 6.24
N PRO A 236 -20.90 20.32 6.94
CA PRO A 236 -21.68 21.12 7.87
C PRO A 236 -22.84 21.86 7.20
N LEU A 237 -23.88 22.16 7.99
CA LEU A 237 -25.11 22.83 7.57
C LEU A 237 -25.32 24.16 8.30
N GLU A 238 -26.05 25.08 7.66
CA GLU A 238 -26.58 26.26 8.34
C GLU A 238 -27.63 25.87 9.41
N PRO A 239 -27.75 26.64 10.50
CA PRO A 239 -28.76 26.39 11.52
C PRO A 239 -30.16 26.68 10.96
N ILE A 240 -31.11 25.77 11.22
CA ILE A 240 -32.51 25.98 10.86
C ILE A 240 -33.08 27.07 11.77
N ILE A 241 -33.23 28.29 11.25
CA ILE A 241 -33.95 29.36 11.96
C ILE A 241 -35.45 29.06 11.86
N VAL A 242 -36.02 28.46 12.91
CA VAL A 242 -37.47 28.48 13.09
C VAL A 242 -37.87 29.92 13.36
N ALA A 243 -38.65 30.52 12.46
CA ALA A 243 -39.22 31.85 12.68
C ALA A 243 -39.90 31.89 14.05
N PRO A 244 -39.75 32.98 14.84
CA PRO A 244 -40.41 33.08 16.12
C PRO A 244 -41.92 32.88 15.89
N THR A 245 -42.51 31.94 16.61
CA THR A 245 -43.94 31.76 16.66
C THR A 245 -44.52 33.11 17.05
N ASP A 246 -45.19 33.77 16.11
CA ASP A 246 -45.85 35.05 16.36
C ASP A 246 -46.92 34.77 17.41
N HIS A 247 -46.62 35.10 18.67
CA HIS A 247 -47.57 35.01 19.76
C HIS A 247 -48.56 36.16 19.59
N LEU A 248 -49.62 35.91 18.81
CA LEU A 248 -50.84 36.71 18.79
C LEU A 248 -51.80 36.27 19.90
#